data_AF-A0A536JQP3-F1
#
_entry.id   AF-A0A536JQP3-F1
#
_cell.length_a   1.000
_cell.length_b   1.000
_cell.length_c   1.000
_cell.angle_alpha   90.00
_cell.angle_beta   90.00
_cell.angle_gamma   90.00
#
_symmetry.space_group_name_H-M   'P 1'
#
loop_
_entity.id
_entity.type
_entity.pdbx_description
1 polymer ?
#
loop_
_entity_poly.entity_id
_entity_poly.type
_entity_poly.pdbx_seq_one_letter_code
_entity_poly.pdbx_strand_id
1 'polypeptide(L)'
;MKVLFIAGFGPIAADVGESRRLYAETLGIRFKVEEGEYLHTEEIEGARAFAIWPLDQAAESCFGSGEWPADVVRPQAWLEFDVEDVDAATRE
;
A
#
# COMPACT_ATOMS: atom_id res chain seq x y z
N MET A 1 20.97 -8.03 3.28
CA MET A 1 19.96 -8.33 2.24
C MET A 1 20.23 -7.55 0.95
N LYS A 2 20.11 -8.14 -0.25
CA LYS A 2 20.17 -7.41 -1.52
C LYS A 2 18.76 -7.11 -2.04
N VAL A 3 18.44 -5.82 -2.18
CA VAL A 3 17.22 -5.34 -2.82
C VAL A 3 17.38 -5.40 -4.35
N LEU A 4 16.39 -5.96 -5.03
CA LEU A 4 16.37 -6.07 -6.49
C LEU A 4 15.66 -4.86 -7.12
N PHE A 5 14.47 -4.51 -6.61
CA PHE A 5 13.70 -3.34 -7.05
C PHE A 5 12.55 -3.03 -6.08
N ILE A 6 11.91 -1.87 -6.25
CA ILE A 6 10.62 -1.56 -5.60
C ILE A 6 9.53 -2.35 -6.31
N ALA A 7 8.92 -3.28 -5.60
CA ALA A 7 7.83 -4.12 -6.10
C ALA A 7 6.50 -3.36 -6.05
N GLY A 8 6.30 -2.55 -5.01
CA GLY A 8 5.11 -1.74 -4.86
C GLY A 8 5.34 -0.50 -4.00
N PHE A 9 4.57 0.55 -4.27
CA PHE A 9 4.57 1.77 -3.48
C PHE A 9 3.24 2.48 -3.62
N GLY A 10 2.71 3.02 -2.53
CA GLY A 10 1.50 3.82 -2.60
C GLY A 10 1.08 4.40 -1.25
N PRO A 11 0.01 5.19 -1.22
CA PRO A 11 -0.50 5.79 0.00
C PRO A 11 -1.20 4.75 0.89
N ILE A 12 -1.16 5.00 2.20
CA ILE A 12 -2.06 4.37 3.17
C ILE A 12 -3.24 5.31 3.39
N ALA A 13 -4.44 4.86 3.04
CA ALA A 13 -5.66 5.66 3.10
C ALA A 13 -6.30 5.59 4.48
N ALA A 14 -6.26 6.71 5.21
CA ALA A 14 -7.08 6.88 6.42
C ALA A 14 -8.57 7.06 6.10
N ASP A 15 -8.86 7.61 4.91
CA ASP A 15 -10.19 7.71 4.33
C ASP A 15 -10.10 7.29 2.85
N VAL A 16 -10.73 6.16 2.52
CA VAL A 16 -10.70 5.61 1.17
C VAL A 16 -11.47 6.49 0.19
N GLY A 17 -12.58 7.10 0.62
CA GLY A 17 -13.41 7.96 -0.22
C GLY A 17 -12.64 9.22 -0.67
N GLU A 18 -11.99 9.91 0.27
CA GLU A 18 -11.16 11.08 -0.04
C GLU A 18 -9.92 10.70 -0.86
N SER A 19 -9.29 9.55 -0.56
CA SER A 19 -8.14 9.08 -1.34
C SER A 19 -8.55 8.77 -2.78
N ARG A 20 -9.68 8.09 -3.00
CA ARG A 20 -10.24 7.85 -4.33
C ARG A 20 -10.53 9.15 -5.07
N ARG A 21 -11.15 10.12 -4.41
CA ARG A 21 -11.44 11.45 -4.99
C ARG A 21 -10.16 12.15 -5.45
N LEU A 22 -9.11 12.08 -4.65
CA LEU A 22 -7.81 12.66 -5.02
C LEU A 22 -7.17 11.91 -6.18
N TYR A 23 -6.86 10.62 -6.01
CA TYR A 23 -6.02 9.89 -6.95
C TYR A 23 -6.75 9.52 -8.25
N ALA A 24 -8.00 9.07 -8.17
CA ALA A 24 -8.73 8.63 -9.35
C ALA A 24 -9.41 9.81 -10.07
N GLU A 25 -10.12 10.66 -9.33
CA GLU A 25 -10.95 11.71 -9.96
C GLU A 25 -10.15 12.99 -10.25
N THR A 26 -9.35 13.46 -9.29
CA THR A 26 -8.61 14.73 -9.44
C THR A 26 -7.32 14.55 -10.25
N LEU A 27 -6.55 13.50 -9.96
CA LEU A 27 -5.29 13.22 -10.63
C LEU A 27 -5.46 12.34 -11.88
N GLY A 28 -6.64 11.75 -12.09
CA GLY A 28 -6.95 10.98 -13.29
C GLY A 28 -6.24 9.62 -13.39
N ILE A 29 -5.75 9.07 -12.28
CA ILE A 29 -5.12 7.75 -12.27
C ILE A 29 -6.19 6.68 -12.49
N ARG A 30 -5.94 5.80 -13.45
CA ARG A 30 -6.82 4.66 -13.73
C ARG A 30 -6.46 3.50 -12.82
N PHE A 31 -7.43 3.09 -12.02
CA PHE A 31 -7.31 1.96 -11.11
C PHE A 31 -8.16 0.78 -11.57
N LYS A 32 -7.67 -0.41 -11.29
CA LYS A 32 -8.47 -1.62 -11.14
C LYS A 32 -9.05 -1.61 -9.72
N VAL A 33 -10.28 -2.11 -9.60
CA VAL A 33 -10.96 -2.28 -8.31
C VAL A 33 -11.03 -3.78 -8.06
N GLU A 34 -10.35 -4.26 -7.03
CA GLU A 34 -10.50 -5.63 -6.52
C GLU A 34 -11.37 -5.61 -5.27
N GLU A 35 -11.63 -6.79 -4.68
CA GLU A 35 -12.59 -7.00 -3.60
C GLU A 35 -12.59 -5.89 -2.54
N GLY A 36 -13.77 -5.30 -2.32
CA GLY A 36 -13.96 -4.22 -1.35
C GLY A 36 -13.47 -2.86 -1.86
N GLU A 37 -12.59 -2.24 -1.08
CA GLU A 37 -12.14 -0.85 -1.22
C GLU A 37 -10.71 -0.70 -1.77
N TYR A 38 -10.11 -1.81 -2.20
CA TYR A 38 -8.73 -1.83 -2.70
C TYR A 38 -8.63 -1.35 -4.15
N LEU A 39 -7.84 -0.29 -4.37
CA LEU A 39 -7.62 0.35 -5.66
C LEU A 39 -6.15 0.22 -6.06
N HIS A 40 -5.84 -0.45 -7.17
CA HIS A 40 -4.46 -0.62 -7.63
C HIS A 40 -4.27 -0.45 -9.14
N THR A 41 -3.03 -0.20 -9.55
CA THR A 41 -2.63 -0.06 -10.95
C THR A 41 -1.14 -0.36 -11.11
N GLU A 42 -0.76 -0.88 -12.27
CA GLU A 42 0.63 -1.08 -12.69
C GLU A 42 1.01 -0.12 -13.83
N GLU A 43 0.15 0.86 -14.15
CA GLU A 43 0.33 1.81 -15.26
C GLU A 43 1.19 3.02 -14.91
N ILE A 44 1.55 3.23 -13.63
CA ILE A 44 2.35 4.38 -13.20
C ILE A 44 3.85 4.06 -13.30
N GLU A 45 4.56 4.75 -14.18
CA GLU A 45 6.02 4.63 -14.24
C GLU A 45 6.69 5.05 -12.92
N GLY A 46 7.66 4.26 -12.47
CA GLY A 46 8.38 4.48 -11.20
C GLY A 46 7.89 3.63 -10.03
N ALA A 47 6.68 3.06 -10.09
CA ALA A 47 6.20 2.04 -9.17
C ALA A 47 5.74 0.82 -9.97
N ARG A 48 6.28 -0.37 -9.68
CA ARG A 48 5.84 -1.59 -10.39
C ARG A 48 4.38 -1.93 -10.08
N ALA A 49 3.95 -1.68 -8.85
CA ALA A 49 2.55 -1.64 -8.44
C ALA A 49 2.30 -0.37 -7.63
N PHE A 50 1.22 0.34 -7.94
CA PHE A 50 0.73 1.47 -7.17
C PHE A 50 -0.67 1.18 -6.67
N ALA A 51 -0.85 1.18 -5.35
CA ALA A 51 -2.15 0.91 -4.74
C ALA A 51 -2.44 1.86 -3.58
N ILE A 52 -3.71 2.21 -3.47
CA ILE A 52 -4.26 2.91 -2.32
C ILE A 52 -4.67 1.83 -1.33
N TRP A 53 -3.89 1.67 -0.27
CA TRP A 53 -4.11 0.60 0.72
C TRP A 53 -4.88 1.16 1.92
N PRO A 54 -6.12 0.71 2.20
CA PRO A 54 -6.88 1.14 3.36
C PRO A 54 -6.13 0.89 4.69
N LEU A 55 -6.20 1.86 5.61
CA LEU A 55 -5.51 1.79 6.91
C LEU A 55 -5.96 0.61 7.77
N ASP A 56 -7.23 0.24 7.70
CA ASP A 56 -7.80 -0.91 8.40
C ASP A 56 -7.24 -2.24 7.87
N GLN A 57 -7.08 -2.38 6.55
CA GLN A 57 -6.44 -3.56 5.96
C GLN A 57 -4.94 -3.63 6.27
N ALA A 58 -4.27 -2.48 6.32
CA ALA A 58 -2.89 -2.39 6.77
C ALA A 58 -2.78 -2.77 8.26
N ALA A 59 -3.73 -2.32 9.10
CA ALA A 59 -3.80 -2.71 10.51
C ALA A 59 -4.01 -4.23 10.66
N GLU A 60 -4.92 -4.81 9.87
CA GLU A 60 -5.17 -6.26 9.87
C GLU A 60 -3.88 -7.03 9.53
N SER A 61 -3.15 -6.56 8.51
CA SER A 61 -1.89 -7.19 8.09
C SER A 61 -0.77 -7.06 9.12
N CYS A 62 -0.68 -5.93 9.82
CA CYS A 62 0.39 -5.67 10.80
C CYS A 62 0.09 -6.20 12.21
N PHE A 63 -1.18 -6.20 12.62
CA PHE A 63 -1.59 -6.42 14.01
C PHE A 63 -2.67 -7.50 14.18
N GLY A 64 -3.22 -8.05 13.08
CA GLY A 64 -4.32 -9.02 13.14
C GLY A 64 -5.65 -8.41 13.59
N SER A 65 -5.81 -7.10 13.42
CA SER A 65 -7.03 -6.36 13.71
C SER A 65 -7.17 -5.17 12.78
N GLY A 66 -8.38 -4.89 12.30
CA GLY A 66 -8.70 -3.70 11.50
C GLY A 66 -8.51 -2.35 12.23
N GLU A 67 -8.18 -2.35 13.52
CA GLU A 67 -7.90 -1.12 14.27
C GLU A 67 -6.40 -0.83 14.33
N TRP A 68 -5.99 0.33 13.83
CA TRP A 68 -4.62 0.80 13.98
C TRP A 68 -4.37 1.23 15.44
N PRO A 69 -3.35 0.69 16.14
CA PRO A 69 -3.09 1.02 17.54
C PRO A 69 -2.87 2.53 17.76
N ALA A 70 -3.53 3.10 18.78
CA ALA A 70 -3.52 4.54 19.04
C ALA A 70 -2.15 5.09 19.48
N ASP A 71 -1.27 4.21 19.99
CA ASP A 71 0.08 4.50 20.43
C ASP A 71 1.13 4.32 19.31
N VAL A 72 0.73 3.81 18.14
CA VAL A 72 1.60 3.64 16.97
C VAL A 72 1.30 4.75 15.96
N VAL A 73 2.33 5.45 15.50
CA VAL A 73 2.19 6.50 14.48
C VAL A 73 1.59 5.91 13.20
N ARG A 74 0.50 6.49 12.71
CA ARG A 74 -0.14 6.06 11.47
C ARG A 74 0.79 6.31 10.26
N PRO A 75 1.05 5.30 9.42
CA PRO A 75 1.82 5.48 8.20
C PRO A 75 1.03 6.30 7.19
N GLN A 76 1.74 7.01 6.30
CA GLN A 76 1.12 7.69 5.16
C GLN A 76 1.30 6.95 3.84
N ALA A 77 2.25 6.02 3.78
CA ALA A 77 2.56 5.25 2.60
C ALA A 77 3.09 3.87 2.99
N TRP A 78 2.99 2.94 2.05
CA TRP A 78 3.61 1.63 2.11
C TRP A 78 4.67 1.52 1.02
N LEU A 79 5.64 0.63 1.24
CA LEU A 79 6.73 0.37 0.33
C LEU A 79 7.08 -1.11 0.40
N GLU A 80 7.11 -1.76 -0.75
CA GLU A 80 7.45 -3.15 -0.90
C GLU A 80 8.69 -3.31 -1.78
N PHE A 81 9.61 -4.14 -1.32
CA PHE A 81 10.84 -4.46 -2.05
C PHE A 81 10.84 -5.93 -2.45
N ASP A 82 11.23 -6.17 -3.69
CA ASP A 82 11.64 -7.50 -4.12
C ASP A 82 13.12 -7.68 -3.73
N VAL A 83 13.43 -8.86 -3.18
CA VAL A 83 14.72 -9.17 -2.59
C VAL A 83 15.18 -10.54 -3.05
N GLU A 84 16.50 -10.76 -3.08
CA GLU A 84 17.05 -12.04 -3.57
C GLU A 84 16.67 -13.26 -2.70
N ASP A 85 16.36 -13.04 -1.42
CA ASP A 85 15.97 -14.07 -0.45
C ASP A 85 15.00 -13.47 0.60
N VAL A 86 13.72 -13.87 0.52
CA VAL A 86 12.65 -13.40 1.41
C VAL A 86 12.76 -14.01 2.82
N ASP A 87 13.21 -15.27 2.92
CA ASP A 87 13.40 -15.92 4.22
C ASP A 87 14.52 -15.25 5.01
N ALA A 88 15.56 -14.78 4.32
CA ALA A 88 16.61 -13.97 4.94
C ALA A 88 16.10 -12.58 5.37
N ALA A 89 15.26 -11.95 4.57
CA ALA A 89 14.70 -10.62 4.84
C ALA A 89 13.85 -10.56 6.11
N THR A 90 13.10 -11.63 6.41
CA THR A 90 12.12 -11.68 7.51
C THR A 90 12.72 -12.04 8.87
N ARG A 91 14.04 -12.25 8.95
CA ARG A 91 14.76 -12.61 10.19
C ARG A 91 15.41 -11.43 10.91
N GLU A 92 15.36 -10.23 10.35
CA GLU A 92 15.95 -9.01 10.92
C GLU A 92 15.02 -8.30 11.92
#